data_AF-A0A0C9V5P4-F1
#
_entry.id   AF-A0A0C9V5P4-F1
#
_cell.length_a   1.000
_cell.length_b   1.000
_cell.length_c   1.000
_cell.angle_alpha   90.00
_cell.angle_beta   90.00
_cell.angle_gamma   90.00
#
_symmetry.space_group_name_H-M   'P 1'
#
loop_
_entity.id
_entity.type
_entity.pdbx_description
1 polymer ?
#
loop_
_entity_poly.entity_id
_entity_poly.type
_entity_poly.pdbx_seq_one_letter_code
_entity_poly.pdbx_strand_id
1 'polypeptide(L)'
;MNTSTGQSSNSFEKRIRQLEDLLKSQSNKNERGYKDNNRPYYSRANLIGHSDNLPTPPFPRDDSNISKGKTPEDKGARACRHCGSGKHWDNDCRHARNGARKVRAQLILMNDDDRRAMNEYEELY
;
A
#
# COMPACT_ATOMS: atom_id res chain seq x y z
N MET A 1 -5.26 50.37 70.67
CA MET A 1 -5.54 50.75 69.27
C MET A 1 -5.18 49.55 68.42
N ASN A 2 -6.18 48.82 67.90
CA ASN A 2 -5.98 47.51 67.28
C ASN A 2 -5.85 47.62 65.75
N THR A 3 -4.88 46.89 65.23
CA THR A 3 -4.45 46.79 63.83
C THR A 3 -5.39 45.90 63.03
N SER A 4 -6.02 46.42 61.97
CA SER A 4 -6.90 45.65 61.07
C SER A 4 -6.77 46.09 59.61
N THR A 5 -5.60 45.94 59.00
CA THR A 5 -5.41 46.14 57.54
C THR A 5 -4.73 44.96 56.82
N GLY A 6 -4.34 43.90 57.53
CA GLY A 6 -3.59 42.76 56.98
C GLY A 6 -4.41 41.61 56.37
N GLN A 7 -5.76 41.66 56.40
CA GLN A 7 -6.59 40.54 55.91
C GLN A 7 -6.95 40.62 54.42
N SER A 8 -7.02 41.84 53.86
CA SER A 8 -7.53 42.05 52.50
C SER A 8 -6.51 41.65 51.42
N SER A 9 -5.23 42.04 51.59
CA SER A 9 -4.14 41.73 50.64
C SER A 9 -3.94 40.22 50.44
N ASN A 10 -3.96 39.47 51.54
CA ASN A 10 -3.86 38.01 51.52
C ASN A 10 -5.02 37.33 50.77
N SER A 11 -6.22 37.92 50.80
CA SER A 11 -7.39 37.41 50.08
C SER A 11 -7.26 37.62 48.58
N PHE A 12 -6.76 38.79 48.17
CA PHE A 12 -6.53 39.11 46.76
C PHE A 12 -5.44 38.24 46.14
N GLU A 13 -4.32 38.04 46.84
CA GLU A 13 -3.25 37.17 46.36
C GLU A 13 -3.71 35.71 46.20
N LYS A 14 -4.52 35.20 47.13
CA LYS A 14 -5.11 33.87 47.02
C LYS A 14 -6.04 33.75 45.81
N ARG A 15 -6.83 34.79 45.53
CA ARG A 15 -7.75 34.80 44.38
C ARG A 15 -7.00 34.89 43.06
N ILE A 16 -5.90 35.63 42.99
CA ILE A 16 -5.04 35.70 41.80
C ILE A 16 -4.44 34.32 41.50
N ARG A 17 -3.87 33.64 42.51
CA ARG A 17 -3.33 32.27 42.34
C ARG A 17 -4.38 31.28 41.86
N GLN A 18 -5.60 31.35 42.40
CA GLN A 18 -6.71 30.49 41.95
C GLN A 18 -7.10 30.73 40.48
N LEU A 19 -7.08 31.99 40.01
CA LEU A 19 -7.36 32.31 38.62
C LEU A 19 -6.24 31.83 37.68
N GLU A 20 -4.99 31.95 38.10
CA GLU A 20 -3.83 31.44 37.36
C GLU A 20 -3.88 29.91 37.22
N ASP A 21 -4.20 29.19 38.30
CA ASP A 21 -4.37 27.73 38.28
C ASP A 21 -5.53 27.30 37.37
N LEU A 22 -6.64 28.03 37.37
CA LEU A 22 -7.78 27.76 36.48
C LEU A 22 -7.39 27.94 35.01
N LEU A 23 -6.70 29.03 34.66
CA LEU A 23 -6.22 29.26 33.29
C LEU A 23 -5.24 28.17 32.85
N LYS A 24 -4.34 27.73 33.74
CA LYS A 24 -3.38 26.65 33.48
C LYS A 24 -4.07 25.29 33.32
N SER A 25 -5.17 25.05 34.01
CA SER A 25 -5.96 23.82 33.85
C SER A 25 -6.76 23.78 32.53
N GLN A 26 -7.17 24.94 32.01
CA GLN A 26 -7.91 25.04 30.74
C GLN A 26 -7.00 24.84 29.52
N SER A 27 -5.77 25.38 29.55
CA SER A 27 -4.79 25.12 28.49
C SER A 27 -4.43 23.64 28.37
N ASN A 28 -4.25 22.95 29.51
CA ASN A 28 -3.95 21.51 29.54
C ASN A 28 -5.13 20.59 29.13
N LYS A 29 -6.38 21.08 29.18
CA LYS A 29 -7.55 20.31 28.72
C LYS A 29 -7.71 20.34 27.20
N ASN A 30 -7.22 21.38 26.54
CA ASN A 30 -7.28 21.52 25.09
C ASN A 30 -6.24 20.65 24.36
N GLU A 31 -5.24 20.11 25.08
CA GLU A 31 -4.19 19.26 24.50
C GLU A 31 -4.47 17.75 24.61
N ARG A 32 -5.57 17.33 25.27
CA ARG A 32 -6.01 15.94 25.21
C ARG A 32 -6.69 15.71 23.88
N GLY A 33 -5.86 15.50 22.86
CA GLY A 33 -6.26 15.24 21.48
C GLY A 33 -7.42 14.27 21.42
N TYR A 34 -8.58 14.80 21.03
CA TYR A 34 -9.72 14.02 20.61
C TYR A 34 -9.23 13.07 19.50
N LYS A 35 -9.11 11.78 19.83
CA LYS A 35 -8.80 10.75 18.83
C LYS A 35 -10.02 10.64 17.93
N ASP A 36 -9.99 11.44 16.88
CA ASP A 36 -10.88 11.34 15.74
C ASP A 36 -10.76 9.93 15.14
N ASN A 37 -11.73 9.07 15.46
CA ASN A 37 -11.90 7.74 14.87
C ASN A 37 -12.67 7.80 13.54
N ASN A 38 -12.99 8.98 13.03
CA ASN A 38 -13.74 9.20 11.80
C ASN A 38 -12.78 9.23 10.59
N ARG A 39 -11.98 8.17 10.44
CA ARG A 39 -11.29 7.97 9.16
C ARG A 39 -12.34 7.59 8.13
N PRO A 40 -12.55 8.40 7.07
CA PRO A 40 -13.46 8.05 6.01
C PRO A 40 -13.05 6.69 5.44
N TYR A 41 -14.00 5.77 5.29
CA TYR A 41 -13.77 4.53 4.56
C TYR A 41 -13.58 4.89 3.08
N TYR A 42 -12.36 5.23 2.69
CA TYR A 42 -12.02 5.49 1.31
C TYR A 42 -12.07 4.17 0.55
N SER A 43 -13.02 4.04 -0.38
CA SER A 43 -13.02 2.98 -1.37
C SER A 43 -11.77 3.15 -2.25
N ARG A 44 -10.77 2.27 -2.06
CA ARG A 44 -9.57 2.27 -2.91
C ARG A 44 -9.90 1.53 -4.20
N ALA A 45 -10.07 2.27 -5.29
CA ALA A 45 -10.11 1.69 -6.62
C ALA A 45 -8.70 1.22 -6.99
N ASN A 46 -8.42 -0.06 -6.78
CA ASN A 46 -7.14 -0.65 -7.15
C ASN A 46 -7.03 -0.74 -8.67
N LEU A 47 -5.85 -0.42 -9.23
CA LEU A 47 -5.57 -0.64 -10.64
C LEU A 47 -5.74 -2.12 -11.00
N ILE A 48 -6.16 -2.41 -12.23
CA ILE A 48 -6.32 -3.79 -12.70
C ILE A 48 -4.97 -4.53 -12.59
N GLY A 49 -4.95 -5.64 -11.87
CA GLY A 49 -3.76 -6.45 -11.63
C GLY A 49 -2.83 -5.96 -10.51
N HIS A 50 -3.24 -4.95 -9.74
CA HIS A 50 -2.54 -4.52 -8.53
C HIS A 50 -2.88 -5.44 -7.34
N SER A 51 -1.88 -5.75 -6.52
CA SER A 51 -2.05 -6.43 -5.23
C SER A 51 -0.94 -6.01 -4.28
N ASP A 52 -1.20 -6.03 -2.97
CA ASP A 52 -0.21 -5.67 -1.94
C ASP A 52 1.01 -6.61 -1.91
N ASN A 53 0.87 -7.81 -2.50
CA ASN A 53 1.95 -8.80 -2.60
C ASN A 53 2.88 -8.58 -3.81
N LEU A 54 2.67 -7.54 -4.62
CA LEU A 54 3.54 -7.28 -5.76
C LEU A 54 4.91 -6.78 -5.27
N PRO A 55 6.02 -7.43 -5.68
CA PRO A 55 7.34 -6.93 -5.34
C PRO A 55 7.60 -5.59 -6.03
N THR A 56 8.43 -4.76 -5.39
CA THR A 56 8.94 -3.54 -6.01
C THR A 56 9.69 -3.89 -7.30
N PRO A 57 9.45 -3.15 -8.40
CA PRO A 57 10.17 -3.38 -9.64
C PRO A 57 11.70 -3.31 -9.45
N PRO A 58 12.46 -4.33 -9.92
CA PRO A 58 13.91 -4.39 -9.71
C PRO A 58 14.71 -3.44 -10.61
N PHE A 59 14.13 -2.96 -11.71
CA PHE A 59 14.80 -2.05 -12.65
C PHE A 59 14.26 -0.62 -12.50
N PRO A 60 15.09 0.41 -12.79
CA PRO A 60 14.63 1.78 -12.86
C PRO A 60 13.50 1.95 -13.88
N ARG A 61 12.62 2.91 -13.63
CA ARG A 61 11.51 3.24 -14.54
C ARG A 61 12.02 3.66 -15.91
N ASP A 62 11.56 2.96 -16.94
CA ASP A 62 11.89 3.23 -18.34
C ASP A 62 10.60 3.59 -19.12
N ASP A 63 10.35 4.89 -19.25
CA ASP A 63 9.22 5.41 -20.05
C ASP A 63 9.58 5.59 -21.54
N SER A 64 10.83 5.31 -21.94
CA SER A 64 11.24 5.36 -23.35
C SER A 64 10.74 4.16 -24.15
N ASN A 65 10.47 3.05 -23.46
CA ASN A 65 9.87 1.85 -24.04
C ASN A 65 8.34 1.95 -24.02
N ILE A 66 7.72 2.00 -25.19
CA ILE A 66 6.28 2.21 -25.36
C ILE A 66 5.72 1.02 -26.15
N SER A 67 4.71 0.36 -25.58
CA SER A 67 3.99 -0.72 -26.27
C SER A 67 3.21 -0.20 -27.47
N LYS A 68 3.08 -1.02 -28.52
CA LYS A 68 2.21 -0.69 -29.64
C LYS A 68 0.74 -0.83 -29.20
N GLY A 69 -0.02 0.27 -29.25
CA GLY A 69 -1.43 0.31 -28.90
C GLY A 69 -1.70 0.84 -27.48
N LYS A 70 -2.80 0.39 -26.85
CA LYS A 70 -3.18 0.86 -25.51
C LYS A 70 -2.19 0.36 -24.46
N THR A 71 -1.71 1.29 -23.63
CA THR A 71 -0.78 1.03 -22.54
C THR A 71 -1.53 0.62 -21.26
N PRO A 72 -0.83 0.04 -20.26
CA PRO A 72 -1.43 -0.19 -18.94
C PRO A 72 -2.02 1.08 -18.32
N GLU A 73 -1.35 2.22 -18.48
CA GLU A 73 -1.84 3.52 -18.00
C GLU A 73 -3.19 3.89 -18.64
N ASP A 74 -3.33 3.71 -19.96
CA ASP A 74 -4.59 4.00 -20.68
C ASP A 74 -5.75 3.10 -20.24
N LYS A 75 -5.45 1.90 -19.75
CA LYS A 75 -6.46 0.91 -19.31
C LYS A 75 -6.71 0.91 -17.81
N GLY A 76 -6.04 1.80 -17.04
CA GLY A 76 -6.11 1.76 -15.57
C GLY A 76 -5.59 0.45 -14.99
N ALA A 77 -4.63 -0.19 -15.67
CA ALA A 77 -3.94 -1.38 -15.20
C ALA A 77 -2.67 -1.01 -14.43
N ARG A 78 -2.14 -1.96 -13.66
CA ARG A 78 -0.88 -1.77 -12.95
C ARG A 78 0.27 -1.48 -13.92
N ALA A 79 1.24 -0.70 -13.44
CA ALA A 79 2.48 -0.48 -14.17
C ALA A 79 3.30 -1.77 -14.32
N CYS A 80 4.29 -1.73 -15.20
CA CYS A 80 5.15 -2.85 -15.52
C CYS A 80 5.83 -3.43 -14.27
N ARG A 81 5.79 -4.74 -14.08
CA ARG A 81 6.40 -5.42 -12.91
C ARG A 81 7.92 -5.37 -12.90
N HIS A 82 8.54 -5.11 -14.05
CA HIS A 82 9.99 -5.14 -14.21
C HIS A 82 10.62 -3.78 -13.91
N CYS A 83 10.04 -2.70 -14.44
CA CYS A 83 10.59 -1.34 -14.29
C CYS A 83 9.63 -0.32 -13.65
N GLY A 84 8.34 -0.65 -13.51
CA GLY A 84 7.34 0.29 -12.98
C GLY A 84 6.85 1.36 -13.95
N SER A 85 7.15 1.27 -15.25
CA SER A 85 6.56 2.16 -16.25
C SER A 85 5.11 1.78 -16.58
N GLY A 86 4.25 2.78 -16.74
CA GLY A 86 2.88 2.61 -17.24
C GLY A 86 2.76 2.59 -18.78
N LYS A 87 3.86 2.85 -19.50
CA LYS A 87 3.87 3.06 -20.96
C LYS A 87 4.00 1.78 -21.80
N HIS A 88 4.30 0.65 -21.16
CA HIS A 88 4.40 -0.64 -21.85
C HIS A 88 3.90 -1.80 -20.98
N TRP A 89 3.48 -2.88 -21.63
CA TRP A 89 3.12 -4.15 -20.99
C TRP A 89 4.36 -4.89 -20.49
N ASP A 90 4.19 -5.74 -19.47
CA ASP A 90 5.29 -6.54 -18.90
C ASP A 90 6.12 -7.27 -19.96
N ASN A 91 5.47 -7.87 -20.96
CA ASN A 91 6.11 -8.63 -22.03
C ASN A 91 6.92 -7.76 -23.01
N ASP A 92 6.54 -6.50 -23.14
CA ASP A 92 7.21 -5.54 -24.01
C ASP A 92 8.36 -4.84 -23.29
N CYS A 93 8.52 -5.04 -21.97
CA CYS A 93 9.61 -4.46 -21.21
C CYS A 93 10.96 -4.94 -21.74
N ARG A 94 11.92 -4.01 -21.92
CA ARG A 94 13.31 -4.34 -22.28
C ARG A 94 13.93 -5.37 -21.33
N HIS A 95 13.52 -5.34 -20.06
CA HIS A 95 14.00 -6.24 -19.01
C HIS A 95 13.16 -7.52 -18.86
N ALA A 96 12.10 -7.73 -19.66
CA ALA A 96 11.19 -8.88 -19.52
C ALA A 96 11.90 -10.24 -19.64
N ARG A 97 12.95 -10.28 -20.48
CA ARG A 97 13.71 -11.51 -20.76
C ARG A 97 14.95 -11.67 -19.88
N ASN A 98 15.26 -10.70 -19.02
CA ASN A 98 16.39 -10.79 -18.11
C ASN A 98 16.10 -11.87 -17.05
N GLY A 99 16.82 -12.99 -17.13
CA GLY A 99 16.65 -14.14 -16.22
C GLY A 99 15.60 -15.17 -16.65
N ALA A 100 15.01 -15.04 -17.85
CA ALA A 100 14.09 -16.04 -18.37
C ALA A 100 14.84 -17.35 -18.71
N ARG A 101 14.67 -18.39 -17.88
CA ARG A 101 15.16 -19.74 -18.17
C ARG A 101 14.30 -20.36 -19.26
N LYS A 102 14.89 -20.63 -20.43
CA LYS A 102 14.23 -21.41 -21.48
C LYS A 102 14.13 -22.86 -21.01
N VAL A 103 12.95 -23.29 -20.58
CA VAL A 103 12.66 -24.70 -20.32
C VAL A 103 12.27 -25.34 -21.64
N ARG A 104 12.96 -26.41 -22.03
CA ARG A 104 12.55 -27.25 -23.16
C ARG A 104 11.58 -28.29 -22.61
N ALA A 105 10.30 -28.17 -22.92
CA ALA A 105 9.37 -29.26 -22.72
C ALA A 105 9.52 -30.24 -23.89
N GLN A 106 9.85 -31.50 -23.59
CA GLN A 106 9.82 -32.57 -24.58
C GLN A 106 8.35 -32.97 -24.76
N LEU A 107 7.68 -32.39 -25.77
CA LEU A 107 6.38 -32.88 -26.21
C LEU A 107 6.62 -34.20 -26.94
N ILE A 108 6.45 -35.33 -26.26
CA ILE A 108 6.50 -36.64 -26.89
C ILE A 108 5.19 -36.80 -27.67
N LEU A 109 5.30 -36.81 -29.00
CA LEU A 109 4.21 -37.25 -29.86
C LEU A 109 4.14 -38.77 -29.72
N MET A 110 3.23 -39.27 -28.90
CA MET A 110 2.95 -40.71 -28.85
C MET A 110 2.32 -41.13 -30.17
N ASN A 111 2.83 -42.21 -30.76
CA ASN A 111 2.15 -42.84 -31.88
C ASN A 111 0.80 -43.41 -31.41
N ASP A 112 -0.17 -43.55 -32.31
CA ASP A 112 -1.50 -44.03 -31.94
C ASP A 112 -1.48 -45.46 -31.38
N ASP A 113 -0.53 -46.27 -31.81
CA ASP A 113 -0.31 -47.62 -31.29
C ASP A 113 0.19 -47.60 -29.83
N ASP A 114 1.14 -46.71 -29.51
CA ASP A 114 1.66 -46.56 -28.14
C ASP A 114 0.57 -46.02 -27.19
N ARG A 115 -0.27 -45.11 -27.69
CA ARG A 115 -1.42 -44.57 -26.95
C ARG A 115 -2.47 -45.67 -26.69
N ARG A 116 -2.74 -46.52 -27.68
CA ARG A 116 -3.67 -47.65 -27.53
C ARG A 116 -3.14 -48.68 -26.55
N ALA A 117 -1.87 -49.04 -26.64
CA ALA A 117 -1.22 -49.97 -25.71
C ALA A 117 -1.24 -49.46 -24.26
N MET A 118 -1.03 -48.15 -24.05
CA MET A 118 -1.19 -47.55 -22.72
C MET A 118 -2.63 -47.60 -22.22
N ASN A 119 -3.61 -47.25 -23.05
CA ASN A 119 -5.02 -47.34 -22.66
C ASN A 119 -5.43 -48.78 -22.30
N GLU A 120 -5.04 -49.78 -23.10
CA GLU A 120 -5.34 -51.18 -22.82
C GLU A 120 -4.68 -51.67 -21.53
N TYR A 121 -3.47 -51.19 -21.21
CA TYR A 121 -2.81 -51.49 -19.93
C TYR A 121 -3.53 -50.84 -18.74
N GLU A 122 -3.92 -49.56 -18.86
CA GLU A 122 -4.66 -48.85 -17.81
C GLU A 122 -6.05 -49.47 -17.56
N GLU A 123 -6.73 -49.98 -18.60
CA GLU A 123 -8.02 -50.65 -18.45
C GLU A 123 -7.93 -52.02 -17.74
N LEU A 124 -6.76 -52.66 -17.77
CA LEU A 124 -6.51 -53.94 -17.10
C LEU A 124 -6.14 -53.78 -15.61
N TYR A 125 -5.78 -52.57 -15.17
CA TYR A 125 -5.36 -52.25 -13.82
C TYR A 125 -6.49 -51.59 -13.01
#